data_AF-J9E0F7-F1
#
_entry.id   AF-J9E0F7-F1
#
_cell.length_a   1.000
_cell.length_b   1.000
_cell.length_c   1.000
_cell.angle_alpha   90.00
_cell.angle_beta   90.00
_cell.angle_gamma   90.00
#
_symmetry.space_group_name_H-M   'P 1'
#
loop_
_entity.id
_entity.type
_entity.pdbx_description
1 polymer ?
#
loop_
_entity_poly.entity_id
_entity_poly.type
_entity_poly.pdbx_seq_one_letter_code
_entity_poly.pdbx_strand_id
1 'polypeptide(L)'
;GNDISLQYTNHQPIHADRENTIEVNLFEDHWQRMDGQLATREHLLMALADLDSLLIKMSYTDECSSSSLISVSLDYAEPHATGGEIAYEVEQCQCPPGYIGTSCEDCAPGYSRTGGGLYLGLCERCECHGHASQCDKEHGFCLDCQHNTEGDQCERCKPGFTGDARRGTPHDCQPAATRPPCMCNNHSPRGCDSFGRCL
;
A
#
# COMPACT_ATOMS: atom_id res chain seq x y z
N GLY A 1 4.03 5.80 13.61
CA GLY A 1 3.83 4.90 12.48
C GLY A 1 2.39 4.55 12.39
N ASN A 2 1.76 4.64 11.21
CA ASN A 2 0.34 4.32 11.02
C ASN A 2 -0.59 4.98 12.09
N ASP A 3 -0.31 6.24 12.43
CA ASP A 3 -0.99 7.02 13.50
C ASP A 3 -0.96 6.40 14.91
N ILE A 4 -0.11 5.39 15.13
CA ILE A 4 0.10 4.74 16.42
C ILE A 4 1.41 5.24 17.04
N SER A 5 1.29 5.65 18.31
CA SER A 5 2.40 6.06 19.16
C SER A 5 2.44 5.16 20.39
N LEU A 6 3.58 4.48 20.56
CA LEU A 6 3.85 3.59 21.69
C LEU A 6 5.00 4.13 22.53
N GLN A 7 4.89 3.91 23.84
CA GLN A 7 5.85 4.33 24.84
C GLN A 7 6.34 3.12 25.62
N TYR A 8 7.66 2.99 25.72
CA TYR A 8 8.33 2.10 26.64
C TYR A 8 8.88 2.91 27.82
N THR A 9 8.75 2.39 29.04
CA THR A 9 9.34 3.00 30.24
C THR A 9 10.34 2.04 30.85
N ASN A 10 11.61 2.43 30.89
CA ASN A 10 12.62 1.68 31.63
C ASN A 10 12.43 1.89 33.14
N HIS A 11 12.28 0.80 33.88
CA HIS A 11 12.16 0.81 35.34
C HIS A 11 13.49 0.55 36.06
N GLN A 12 14.55 0.22 35.34
CA GLN A 12 15.87 0.04 35.93
C GLN A 12 16.48 1.40 36.33
N PRO A 13 17.18 1.47 37.47
CA PRO A 13 17.80 2.70 37.93
C PRO A 13 18.92 3.14 36.97
N ILE A 14 18.91 4.43 36.63
CA ILE A 14 19.96 5.08 35.83
C ILE A 14 20.91 5.77 36.82
N HIS A 15 22.22 5.60 36.61
CA HIS A 15 23.25 6.17 37.48
C HIS A 15 23.93 7.38 36.83
N ALA A 16 24.04 8.49 37.58
CA ALA A 16 24.77 9.67 37.15
C ALA A 16 26.28 9.39 37.01
N ASP A 17 26.94 10.16 36.14
CA ASP A 17 28.40 10.12 35.89
C ASP A 17 28.96 8.76 35.47
N ARG A 18 28.11 7.89 34.90
CA ARG A 18 28.47 6.57 34.39
C ARG A 18 27.80 6.31 33.06
N GLU A 19 28.39 5.42 32.27
CA GLU A 19 27.75 4.89 31.08
C GLU A 19 26.56 4.03 31.51
N ASN A 20 25.38 4.35 30.96
CA ASN A 20 24.17 3.58 31.17
C ASN A 20 23.82 2.90 29.85
N THR A 21 23.78 1.56 29.85
CA THR A 21 23.34 0.77 28.69
C THR A 21 21.91 0.32 28.93
N ILE A 22 21.02 0.61 27.99
CA ILE A 22 19.62 0.22 28.04
C ILE A 22 19.33 -0.61 26.80
N GLU A 23 18.84 -1.81 27.01
CA GLU A 23 18.37 -2.72 25.96
C GLU A 23 16.84 -2.80 26.04
N VAL A 24 16.19 -2.66 24.90
CA VAL A 24 14.73 -2.66 24.80
C VAL A 24 14.32 -3.70 23.78
N ASN A 25 13.66 -4.75 24.26
CA ASN A 25 13.07 -5.76 23.39
C ASN A 25 11.74 -5.24 22.84
N LEU A 26 11.56 -5.36 21.53
CA LEU A 26 10.31 -4.99 20.84
C LEU A 26 9.26 -6.11 21.00
N PHE A 27 8.90 -6.44 22.23
CA PHE A 27 7.83 -7.40 22.53
C PHE A 27 6.53 -6.71 22.86
N GLU A 28 5.42 -7.23 22.34
CA GLU A 28 4.06 -6.66 22.40
C GLU A 28 3.55 -6.28 23.79
N ASP A 29 4.00 -6.97 24.83
CA ASP A 29 3.56 -6.83 26.21
C ASP A 29 4.32 -5.74 27.01
N HIS A 30 5.39 -5.18 26.45
CA HIS A 30 6.22 -4.19 27.14
C HIS A 30 5.89 -2.72 26.79
N TRP A 31 4.98 -2.50 25.85
CA TRP A 31 4.67 -1.16 25.34
C TRP A 31 3.34 -0.65 25.87
N GLN A 32 3.25 0.66 26.04
CA GLN A 32 2.03 1.37 26.43
C GLN A 32 1.63 2.34 25.33
N ARG A 33 0.32 2.52 25.17
CA ARG A 33 -0.24 3.57 24.33
C ARG A 33 -0.17 4.91 25.07
N MET A 34 -0.24 6.01 24.32
CA MET A 34 -0.21 7.36 24.90
C MET A 34 -1.37 7.68 25.84
N ASP A 35 -2.45 6.89 25.83
CA ASP A 35 -3.58 6.99 26.76
C ASP A 35 -3.38 6.20 28.06
N GLY A 36 -2.21 5.58 28.25
CA GLY A 36 -1.84 4.79 29.43
C GLY A 36 -2.34 3.34 29.42
N GLN A 37 -3.04 2.91 28.36
CA GLN A 37 -3.41 1.51 28.19
C GLN A 37 -2.23 0.69 27.69
N LEU A 38 -2.21 -0.61 27.99
CA LEU A 38 -1.23 -1.52 27.41
C LEU A 38 -1.41 -1.58 25.89
N ALA A 39 -0.29 -1.64 25.18
CA ALA A 39 -0.29 -1.98 23.77
C ALA A 39 -0.71 -3.45 23.61
N THR A 40 -1.23 -3.76 22.44
CA THR A 40 -1.47 -5.14 22.02
C THR A 40 -0.48 -5.49 20.92
N ARG A 41 -0.39 -6.78 20.57
CA ARG A 41 0.39 -7.24 19.42
C ARG A 41 0.08 -6.44 18.16
N GLU A 42 -1.21 -6.19 17.93
CA GLU A 42 -1.69 -5.42 16.79
C GLU A 42 -1.13 -3.99 16.79
N HIS A 43 -1.11 -3.31 17.93
CA HIS A 43 -0.56 -1.96 18.01
C HIS A 43 0.94 -1.92 17.71
N LEU A 44 1.71 -2.86 18.26
CA LEU A 44 3.15 -2.92 18.06
C LEU A 44 3.49 -3.22 16.60
N LEU A 45 2.87 -4.24 16.02
CA LEU A 45 3.07 -4.60 14.60
C LEU A 45 2.72 -3.45 13.67
N MET A 46 1.60 -2.77 13.93
CA MET A 46 1.19 -1.62 13.13
C MET A 46 2.13 -0.43 13.26
N ALA A 47 2.66 -0.16 14.44
CA ALA A 47 3.64 0.92 14.63
C ALA A 47 4.97 0.62 13.93
N LEU A 48 5.40 -0.65 13.91
CA LEU A 48 6.64 -1.10 13.28
C LEU A 48 6.53 -1.29 11.76
N ALA A 49 5.35 -1.59 11.23
CA ALA A 49 5.11 -1.79 9.80
C ALA A 49 5.43 -0.53 8.96
N ASP A 50 5.17 0.66 9.51
CA ASP A 50 5.55 1.94 8.88
C ASP A 50 6.05 2.91 9.95
N LEU A 51 7.30 2.72 10.38
CA LEU A 51 7.88 3.43 11.53
C LEU A 51 8.38 4.84 11.13
N ASP A 52 7.61 5.88 11.49
CA ASP A 52 7.99 7.27 11.21
C ASP A 52 9.24 7.76 11.95
N SER A 53 9.32 7.49 13.26
CA SER A 53 10.41 7.96 14.12
C SER A 53 10.52 7.14 15.41
N LEU A 54 11.76 7.02 15.92
CA LEU A 54 12.07 6.50 17.24
C LEU A 54 12.59 7.64 18.11
N LEU A 55 11.88 7.94 19.20
CA LEU A 55 12.21 9.03 20.10
C LEU A 55 12.78 8.48 21.41
N ILE A 56 13.99 8.94 21.76
CA ILE A 56 14.67 8.60 23.01
C ILE A 56 14.64 9.81 23.92
N LYS A 57 13.97 9.69 25.07
CA LYS A 57 14.00 10.73 26.12
C LYS A 57 15.40 10.71 26.76
N MET A 58 16.14 11.82 26.69
CA MET A 58 17.53 11.89 27.16
C MET A 58 17.71 12.31 28.63
N SER A 59 16.74 13.01 29.22
CA SER A 59 16.82 13.40 30.64
C SER A 59 15.73 12.72 31.46
N TYR A 60 16.15 11.95 32.47
CA TYR A 60 15.28 11.25 33.41
C TYR A 60 15.41 11.80 34.85
N THR A 61 16.29 12.77 35.08
CA THR A 61 16.54 13.36 36.40
C THR A 61 16.22 14.85 36.38
N ASP A 62 15.66 15.34 37.48
CA ASP A 62 15.30 16.76 37.63
C ASP A 62 16.54 17.68 37.73
N GLU A 63 17.73 17.12 38.01
CA GLU A 63 19.00 17.83 38.21
C GLU A 63 20.11 17.41 37.22
N CYS A 64 19.78 17.19 35.94
CA CYS A 64 20.77 16.87 34.92
C CYS A 64 21.37 18.15 34.28
N SER A 65 22.66 18.40 34.48
CA SER A 65 23.36 19.56 33.88
C SER A 65 23.72 19.35 32.41
N SER A 66 24.07 18.12 32.03
CA SER A 66 24.27 17.68 30.66
C SER A 66 23.89 16.21 30.51
N SER A 67 23.50 15.82 29.30
CA SER A 67 23.28 14.43 28.90
C SER A 67 23.84 14.25 27.50
N SER A 68 24.41 13.08 27.22
CA SER A 68 24.95 12.73 25.92
C SER A 68 24.54 11.32 25.55
N LEU A 69 24.34 11.12 24.25
CA LEU A 69 24.07 9.82 23.65
C LEU A 69 25.36 9.31 23.02
N ILE A 70 25.83 8.14 23.45
CA ILE A 70 27.11 7.58 22.98
C ILE A 70 26.91 6.82 21.68
N SER A 71 26.02 5.84 21.67
CA SER A 71 25.67 5.02 20.51
C SER A 71 24.23 4.56 20.59
N VAL A 72 23.62 4.35 19.42
CA VAL A 72 22.31 3.72 19.26
C VAL A 72 22.43 2.70 18.15
N SER A 73 21.95 1.49 18.40
CA SER A 73 21.82 0.42 17.42
C SER A 73 20.43 -0.18 17.49
N LEU A 74 19.97 -0.73 16.38
CA LEU A 74 18.74 -1.51 16.30
C LEU A 74 19.03 -2.77 15.51
N ASP A 75 18.70 -3.92 16.09
CA ASP A 75 18.88 -5.20 15.45
C ASP A 75 17.73 -5.46 14.47
N TYR A 76 18.05 -6.13 13.36
CA TYR A 76 17.11 -6.51 12.32
C TYR A 76 17.41 -7.92 11.84
N ALA A 77 16.38 -8.61 11.36
CA ALA A 77 16.54 -9.93 10.77
C ALA A 77 16.71 -9.85 9.25
N GLU A 78 17.54 -10.74 8.72
CA GLU A 78 17.73 -10.94 7.29
C GLU A 78 16.96 -12.19 6.82
N PRO A 79 16.32 -12.18 5.64
CA PRO A 79 15.58 -13.35 5.13
C PRO A 79 16.47 -14.56 4.82
N HIS A 80 17.78 -14.33 4.68
CA HIS A 80 18.75 -15.35 4.30
C HIS A 80 19.79 -15.54 5.39
N ALA A 81 20.31 -16.75 5.52
CA ALA A 81 21.36 -17.05 6.50
C ALA A 81 22.65 -16.28 6.17
N THR A 82 22.99 -15.32 7.01
CA THR A 82 24.23 -14.52 6.93
C THR A 82 25.36 -15.09 7.79
N GLY A 83 25.12 -16.22 8.49
CA GLY A 83 26.05 -16.80 9.47
C GLY A 83 25.91 -16.23 10.88
N GLY A 84 24.95 -15.34 11.11
CA GLY A 84 24.53 -14.88 12.45
C GLY A 84 23.59 -15.87 13.16
N GLU A 85 23.10 -15.46 14.32
CA GLU A 85 22.11 -16.22 15.08
C GLU A 85 20.72 -16.17 14.42
N ILE A 86 19.90 -17.19 14.67
CA ILE A 86 18.53 -17.25 14.17
C ILE A 86 17.65 -16.32 15.00
N ALA A 87 16.95 -15.41 14.33
CA ALA A 87 15.97 -14.52 14.97
C ALA A 87 14.66 -15.26 15.23
N TYR A 88 14.59 -16.05 16.31
CA TYR A 88 13.40 -16.87 16.64
C TYR A 88 12.14 -16.05 16.87
N GLU A 89 12.29 -14.80 17.33
CA GLU A 89 11.18 -13.90 17.64
C GLU A 89 10.68 -13.10 16.41
N VAL A 90 11.33 -13.25 15.24
CA VAL A 90 10.87 -12.63 14.00
C VAL A 90 9.99 -13.62 13.25
N GLU A 91 8.70 -13.30 13.20
CA GLU A 91 7.73 -14.11 12.49
C GLU A 91 7.75 -13.86 10.97
N GLN A 92 7.58 -14.96 10.22
CA GLN A 92 7.31 -14.90 8.79
C GLN A 92 5.97 -15.56 8.53
N CYS A 93 4.94 -14.73 8.35
CA CYS A 93 3.57 -15.18 8.20
C CYS A 93 3.31 -15.86 6.85
N GLN A 94 2.45 -16.88 6.85
CA GLN A 94 1.85 -17.41 5.63
C GLN A 94 0.60 -16.59 5.31
N CYS A 95 0.69 -15.73 4.30
CA CYS A 95 -0.37 -14.75 4.06
C CYS A 95 -1.62 -15.33 3.39
N PRO A 96 -2.81 -14.89 3.82
CA PRO A 96 -4.05 -15.22 3.12
C PRO A 96 -4.07 -14.60 1.71
N PRO A 97 -4.96 -15.09 0.82
CA PRO A 97 -5.08 -14.53 -0.53
C PRO A 97 -5.33 -13.02 -0.50
N GLY A 98 -4.55 -12.27 -1.26
CA GLY A 98 -4.64 -10.81 -1.36
C GLY A 98 -3.66 -10.05 -0.47
N TYR A 99 -2.88 -10.73 0.36
CA TYR A 99 -1.88 -10.12 1.26
C TYR A 99 -0.47 -10.64 0.99
N ILE A 100 0.53 -9.80 1.23
CA ILE A 100 1.97 -10.08 1.13
C ILE A 100 2.74 -9.34 2.23
N GLY A 101 4.04 -9.62 2.37
CA GLY A 101 4.89 -9.06 3.42
C GLY A 101 5.29 -10.13 4.44
N THR A 102 6.19 -9.80 5.37
CA THR A 102 6.60 -10.75 6.42
C THR A 102 5.54 -10.90 7.50
N SER A 103 4.68 -9.89 7.66
CA SER A 103 3.56 -9.82 8.60
C SER A 103 2.20 -9.73 7.90
N CYS A 104 2.15 -9.96 6.59
CA CYS A 104 0.96 -9.78 5.74
C CYS A 104 0.40 -8.35 5.79
N GLU A 105 1.31 -7.40 5.94
CA GLU A 105 1.03 -5.99 6.11
C GLU A 105 0.59 -5.34 4.81
N ASP A 106 1.03 -5.82 3.65
CA ASP A 106 0.82 -5.22 2.33
C ASP A 106 -0.24 -5.94 1.48
N CYS A 107 -0.96 -5.20 0.63
CA CYS A 107 -1.80 -5.83 -0.38
C CYS A 107 -0.98 -6.41 -1.54
N ALA A 108 -1.34 -7.62 -1.94
CA ALA A 108 -0.79 -8.32 -3.10
C ALA A 108 -1.11 -7.56 -4.40
N PRO A 109 -0.32 -7.72 -5.48
CA PRO A 109 -0.65 -7.15 -6.77
C PRO A 109 -2.07 -7.52 -7.24
N GLY A 110 -2.84 -6.52 -7.69
CA GLY A 110 -4.24 -6.68 -8.09
C GLY A 110 -5.25 -6.60 -6.93
N TYR A 111 -4.78 -6.27 -5.73
CA TYR A 111 -5.60 -6.00 -4.55
C TYR A 111 -5.32 -4.59 -4.02
N SER A 112 -6.34 -3.96 -3.47
CA SER A 112 -6.26 -2.63 -2.84
C SER A 112 -6.89 -2.63 -1.46
N ARG A 113 -6.42 -1.74 -0.58
CA ARG A 113 -7.00 -1.54 0.75
C ARG A 113 -8.37 -0.88 0.63
N THR A 114 -9.38 -1.50 1.23
CA THR A 114 -10.63 -0.82 1.54
C THR A 114 -10.53 -0.16 2.89
N GLY A 115 -10.72 1.17 2.93
CA GLY A 115 -10.47 1.99 4.11
C GLY A 115 -11.17 1.50 5.39
N GLY A 116 -10.47 1.65 6.52
CA GLY A 116 -11.01 1.52 7.88
C GLY A 116 -10.82 0.14 8.52
N GLY A 117 -10.07 0.11 9.62
CA GLY A 117 -9.88 -1.06 10.49
C GLY A 117 -8.62 -0.92 11.34
N LEU A 118 -8.53 -1.64 12.45
CA LEU A 118 -7.34 -1.62 13.34
C LEU A 118 -6.06 -2.17 12.65
N TYR A 119 -6.22 -2.76 11.45
CA TYR A 119 -5.21 -3.57 10.74
C TYR A 119 -5.00 -3.11 9.29
N LEU A 120 -4.90 -1.79 9.04
CA LEU A 120 -4.71 -1.21 7.70
C LEU A 120 -5.84 -1.55 6.69
N GLY A 121 -7.03 -1.93 7.17
CA GLY A 121 -8.17 -2.31 6.32
C GLY A 121 -8.06 -3.72 5.70
N LEU A 122 -8.98 -4.03 4.79
CA LEU A 122 -9.00 -5.31 4.07
C LEU A 122 -8.40 -5.14 2.67
N CYS A 123 -7.63 -6.13 2.20
CA CYS A 123 -7.17 -6.17 0.82
C CYS A 123 -8.24 -6.84 -0.03
N GLU A 124 -8.97 -6.04 -0.81
CA GLU A 124 -9.97 -6.52 -1.74
C GLU A 124 -9.42 -6.52 -3.17
N ARG A 125 -9.90 -7.47 -3.99
CA ARG A 125 -9.49 -7.55 -5.39
C ARG A 125 -10.00 -6.31 -6.13
N CYS A 126 -9.15 -5.72 -6.95
CA CYS A 126 -9.50 -4.56 -7.74
C CYS A 126 -10.54 -4.89 -8.83
N GLU A 127 -11.52 -4.02 -8.96
CA GLU A 127 -12.57 -4.10 -9.98
C GLU A 127 -12.14 -3.29 -11.21
N CYS A 128 -11.37 -3.93 -12.08
CA CYS A 128 -10.94 -3.34 -13.35
C CYS A 128 -11.72 -3.87 -14.55
N HIS A 129 -12.90 -4.47 -14.31
CA HIS A 129 -13.72 -5.10 -15.34
C HIS A 129 -12.92 -6.06 -16.25
N GLY A 130 -11.90 -6.75 -15.74
CA GLY A 130 -11.05 -7.63 -16.55
C GLY A 130 -10.16 -6.92 -17.59
N HIS A 131 -10.06 -5.60 -17.54
CA HIS A 131 -9.25 -4.78 -18.45
C HIS A 131 -7.89 -4.38 -17.87
N ALA A 132 -7.64 -4.66 -16.59
CA ALA A 132 -6.32 -4.56 -15.98
C ALA A 132 -6.13 -5.69 -14.95
N SER A 133 -4.87 -6.09 -14.74
CA SER A 133 -4.49 -7.09 -13.72
C SER A 133 -3.92 -6.47 -12.45
N GLN A 134 -3.66 -5.16 -12.47
CA GLN A 134 -3.03 -4.41 -11.39
C GLN A 134 -3.77 -3.10 -11.16
N CYS A 135 -3.61 -2.59 -9.95
CA CYS A 135 -4.26 -1.37 -9.47
C CYS A 135 -3.36 -0.74 -8.39
N ASP A 136 -3.61 0.54 -8.12
CA ASP A 136 -3.05 1.25 -6.98
C ASP A 136 -3.49 0.57 -5.67
N LYS A 137 -2.52 0.29 -4.79
CA LYS A 137 -2.77 -0.47 -3.56
C LYS A 137 -3.60 0.29 -2.53
N GLU A 138 -3.62 1.62 -2.59
CA GLU A 138 -4.31 2.46 -1.60
C GLU A 138 -5.67 2.94 -2.13
N HIS A 139 -5.74 3.32 -3.40
CA HIS A 139 -6.93 3.91 -3.99
C HIS A 139 -7.74 2.94 -4.86
N GLY A 140 -7.15 1.81 -5.25
CA GLY A 140 -7.80 0.81 -6.11
C GLY A 140 -7.93 1.22 -7.57
N PHE A 141 -7.28 2.29 -8.01
CA PHE A 141 -7.30 2.75 -9.39
C PHE A 141 -6.54 1.79 -10.30
N CYS A 142 -7.18 1.32 -11.36
CA CYS A 142 -6.61 0.36 -12.29
C CYS A 142 -5.42 0.95 -13.04
N LEU A 143 -4.34 0.17 -13.13
CA LEU A 143 -3.13 0.55 -13.83
C LEU A 143 -3.12 -0.09 -15.23
N ASP A 144 -2.69 0.68 -16.23
CA ASP A 144 -2.53 0.23 -17.61
C ASP A 144 -3.77 -0.44 -18.23
N CYS A 145 -4.91 0.25 -18.22
CA CYS A 145 -6.14 -0.22 -18.85
C CYS A 145 -5.93 -0.69 -20.31
N GLN A 146 -6.23 -1.97 -20.54
CA GLN A 146 -6.09 -2.67 -21.82
C GLN A 146 -7.39 -2.66 -22.62
N HIS A 147 -7.38 -3.29 -23.80
CA HIS A 147 -8.57 -3.43 -24.66
C HIS A 147 -9.22 -2.10 -25.05
N ASN A 148 -8.41 -1.04 -25.18
CA ASN A 148 -8.84 0.32 -25.52
C ASN A 148 -9.82 0.94 -24.51
N THR A 149 -9.69 0.58 -23.22
CA THR A 149 -10.45 1.20 -22.13
C THR A 149 -9.62 2.23 -21.37
N GLU A 150 -10.28 3.11 -20.65
CA GLU A 150 -9.70 4.12 -19.76
C GLU A 150 -10.63 4.34 -18.56
N GLY A 151 -10.29 5.26 -17.66
CA GLY A 151 -11.01 5.50 -16.41
C GLY A 151 -10.38 4.77 -15.22
N ASP A 152 -10.80 5.14 -14.01
CA ASP A 152 -10.22 4.63 -12.76
C ASP A 152 -10.46 3.12 -12.58
N GLN A 153 -11.51 2.58 -13.22
CA GLN A 153 -11.88 1.16 -13.21
C GLN A 153 -11.86 0.54 -14.61
N CYS A 154 -11.22 1.21 -15.57
CA CYS A 154 -11.25 0.82 -16.98
C CYS A 154 -12.67 0.72 -17.56
N GLU A 155 -13.60 1.55 -17.06
CA GLU A 155 -15.05 1.42 -17.26
C GLU A 155 -15.60 2.15 -18.50
N ARG A 156 -14.72 2.76 -19.28
CA ARG A 156 -15.06 3.55 -20.49
C ARG A 156 -14.11 3.24 -21.63
N CYS A 157 -14.58 3.42 -22.86
CA CYS A 157 -13.73 3.30 -24.05
C CYS A 157 -12.90 4.57 -24.26
N LYS A 158 -11.64 4.40 -24.69
CA LYS A 158 -10.77 5.50 -25.11
C LYS A 158 -11.38 6.29 -26.27
N PRO A 159 -10.99 7.56 -26.46
CA PRO A 159 -11.39 8.34 -27.63
C PRO A 159 -11.11 7.60 -28.95
N GLY A 160 -12.11 7.56 -29.83
CA GLY A 160 -12.05 6.82 -31.09
C GLY A 160 -12.53 5.38 -31.02
N PHE A 161 -12.91 4.89 -29.84
CA PHE A 161 -13.54 3.58 -29.63
C PHE A 161 -14.95 3.73 -29.06
N THR A 162 -15.82 2.79 -29.40
CA THR A 162 -17.23 2.74 -28.98
C THR A 162 -17.62 1.33 -28.53
N GLY A 163 -18.47 1.24 -27.51
CA GLY A 163 -18.98 -0.01 -26.99
C GLY A 163 -19.25 0.07 -25.48
N ASP A 164 -19.23 -1.07 -24.80
CA ASP A 164 -19.52 -1.17 -23.35
C ASP A 164 -18.39 -1.89 -22.61
N ALA A 165 -17.44 -1.10 -22.09
CA ALA A 165 -16.24 -1.52 -21.37
C ALA A 165 -16.51 -2.24 -20.03
N ARG A 166 -17.75 -2.30 -19.56
CA ARG A 166 -18.09 -2.96 -18.28
C ARG A 166 -18.42 -4.44 -18.42
N ARG A 167 -18.48 -4.96 -19.65
CA ARG A 167 -18.78 -6.38 -19.89
C ARG A 167 -17.59 -7.29 -19.58
N GLY A 168 -16.39 -6.74 -19.59
CA GLY A 168 -15.13 -7.38 -19.26
C GLY A 168 -14.60 -8.36 -20.30
N THR A 169 -14.81 -8.06 -21.58
CA THR A 169 -14.25 -8.82 -22.69
C THR A 169 -13.24 -7.99 -23.49
N PRO A 170 -12.23 -8.61 -24.12
CA PRO A 170 -11.24 -7.91 -24.94
C PRO A 170 -11.81 -7.13 -26.14
N HIS A 171 -13.08 -7.33 -26.48
CA HIS A 171 -13.73 -6.76 -27.65
C HIS A 171 -14.81 -5.73 -27.30
N ASP A 172 -14.88 -5.33 -26.04
CA ASP A 172 -15.90 -4.41 -25.55
C ASP A 172 -15.82 -3.01 -26.16
N CYS A 173 -14.60 -2.56 -26.51
CA CYS A 173 -14.36 -1.28 -27.16
C CYS A 173 -13.81 -1.50 -28.57
N GLN A 174 -14.67 -1.26 -29.57
CA GLN A 174 -14.32 -1.38 -30.99
C GLN A 174 -14.06 0.00 -31.59
N PRO A 175 -13.20 0.12 -32.63
CA PRO A 175 -13.00 1.38 -33.33
C PRO A 175 -14.35 1.96 -33.76
N ALA A 176 -14.59 3.22 -33.44
CA ALA A 176 -15.77 3.92 -33.90
C ALA A 176 -15.82 3.82 -35.42
N ALA A 177 -16.98 3.48 -35.97
CA ALA A 177 -17.15 3.44 -37.42
C ALA A 177 -16.79 4.83 -37.98
N THR A 178 -15.63 4.91 -38.65
CA THR A 178 -15.27 6.11 -39.39
C THR A 178 -16.28 6.24 -40.52
N ARG A 179 -16.83 7.44 -40.70
CA ARG A 179 -17.71 7.70 -41.83
C ARG A 179 -16.95 7.28 -43.09
N PRO A 180 -17.48 6.36 -43.93
CA PRO A 180 -16.78 5.94 -45.12
C PRO A 180 -16.44 7.17 -45.97
N PRO A 181 -15.24 7.25 -46.58
CA PRO A 181 -14.93 8.34 -47.48
C PRO A 181 -15.98 8.40 -48.58
N CYS A 182 -16.48 9.61 -48.87
CA CYS A 182 -17.53 9.77 -49.86
C CYS A 182 -16.96 9.61 -51.28
N MET A 183 -17.06 8.40 -51.82
CA MET A 183 -16.51 8.05 -53.14
C MET A 183 -17.58 8.12 -54.24
N CYS A 184 -18.22 9.29 -54.40
CA CYS A 184 -19.25 9.45 -55.43
C CYS A 184 -18.71 9.85 -56.81
N ASN A 185 -17.39 10.06 -56.98
CA ASN A 185 -16.75 10.37 -58.27
C ASN A 185 -17.53 11.39 -59.12
N ASN A 186 -18.08 12.44 -58.48
CA ASN A 186 -18.89 13.49 -59.11
C ASN A 186 -20.25 13.04 -59.72
N HIS A 187 -20.72 11.81 -59.47
CA HIS A 187 -22.01 11.28 -59.91
C HIS A 187 -23.19 11.67 -59.00
N SER A 188 -22.90 12.19 -57.81
CA SER A 188 -23.92 12.72 -56.89
C SER A 188 -23.58 14.16 -56.51
N PRO A 189 -24.39 15.15 -56.91
CA PRO A 189 -24.22 16.54 -56.49
C PRO A 189 -24.60 16.76 -55.02
N ARG A 190 -25.26 15.80 -54.39
CA ARG A 190 -25.73 15.86 -52.99
C ARG A 190 -24.75 15.21 -52.00
N GLY A 191 -23.69 14.58 -52.47
CA GLY A 191 -22.69 13.94 -51.62
C GLY A 191 -23.15 12.58 -51.08
N CYS A 192 -22.72 12.21 -49.87
CA CYS A 192 -23.06 10.91 -49.26
C CYS A 192 -23.91 11.05 -47.99
N ASP A 193 -24.71 10.02 -47.70
CA ASP A 193 -25.35 9.85 -46.38
C ASP A 193 -24.34 9.45 -45.29
N SER A 194 -24.81 9.31 -44.04
CA SER A 194 -23.99 8.87 -42.89
C SER A 194 -23.41 7.46 -43.03
N PHE A 195 -23.87 6.69 -44.02
CA PHE A 195 -23.42 5.34 -44.34
C PHE A 195 -22.52 5.29 -45.58
N GLY A 196 -22.14 6.45 -46.16
CA GLY A 196 -21.26 6.52 -47.33
C GLY A 196 -21.94 6.24 -48.66
N ARG A 197 -23.28 6.23 -48.74
CA ARG A 197 -24.02 6.04 -50.00
C ARG A 197 -24.28 7.38 -50.69
N CYS A 198 -24.09 7.42 -52.00
CA CYS A 198 -24.33 8.62 -52.81
C CYS A 198 -25.83 9.01 -52.84
N LEU A 199 -26.10 10.31 -52.70
CA LEU A 199 -27.44 10.91 -52.61
C LEU A 199 -27.96 11.56 -53.90
#